data_AF-A0A392PL62-F1
#
_entry.id   AF-A0A392PL62-F1
#
_cell.length_a   1.000
_cell.length_b   1.000
_cell.length_c   1.000
_cell.angle_alpha   90.00
_cell.angle_beta   90.00
_cell.angle_gamma   90.00
#
_symmetry.space_group_name_H-M   'P 1'
#
loop_
_entity.id
_entity.type
_entity.pdbx_description
1 polymer ?
#
loop_
_entity_poly.entity_id
_entity_poly.type
_entity_poly.pdbx_seq_one_letter_code
_entity_poly.pdbx_strand_id
1 'polypeptide(L)' 'MVIGSLIPNTQSAFIKGRNLVEGVVAVNEVIDYAKKSREGCLIFKVDFEKAYDSVDWG' A
#
# COMPACT_ATOMS: atom_id res chain seq x y z
N MET A 1 18.96 -10.47 8.56
CA MET A 1 17.77 -11.04 7.90
C MET A 1 17.46 -10.17 6.69
N VAL A 2 17.71 -10.66 5.47
CA VAL A 2 17.67 -9.83 4.24
C VAL A 2 16.23 -9.44 3.84
N ILE A 3 15.24 -10.30 4.13
CA ILE A 3 13.82 -10.01 3.83
C ILE A 3 13.33 -8.76 4.57
N GLY A 4 13.74 -8.55 5.83
CA GLY A 4 13.33 -7.38 6.60
C GLY A 4 13.77 -6.06 5.96
N SER A 5 14.94 -6.02 5.32
CA SER A 5 15.41 -4.83 4.59
C SER A 5 14.71 -4.60 3.24
N LEU A 6 14.00 -5.61 2.72
CA LEU A 6 13.27 -5.51 1.45
C LEU A 6 11.81 -5.08 1.64
N ILE A 7 11.28 -5.12 2.87
CA ILE A 7 9.88 -4.74 3.15
C ILE A 7 9.81 -3.22 3.36
N PRO A 8 9.16 -2.46 2.46
CA PRO A 8 9.04 -1.01 2.61
C PRO A 8 8.10 -0.65 3.75
N ASN A 9 8.27 0.54 4.33
CA ASN A 9 7.40 1.04 5.42
C ASN A 9 5.95 1.24 4.98
N THR A 10 5.70 1.41 3.68
CA THR A 10 4.37 1.59 3.10
C THR A 10 3.59 0.28 2.95
N GLN A 11 4.23 -0.88 3.08
CA GLN A 11 3.55 -2.17 3.03
C GLN A 11 2.93 -2.50 4.39
N SER A 12 1.61 -2.35 4.49
CA SER A 12 0.85 -2.61 5.72
C SER A 12 0.27 -4.02 5.82
N ALA A 13 -0.08 -4.64 4.69
CA ALA A 13 -0.68 -5.96 4.67
C ALA A 13 0.34 -7.08 4.93
N PHE A 14 -0.10 -8.14 5.63
CA PHE A 14 0.66 -9.37 5.90
C PHE A 14 1.98 -9.20 6.68
N ILE A 15 2.20 -8.05 7.33
CA ILE A 15 3.37 -7.80 8.19
C ILE A 15 2.93 -7.81 9.66
N LYS A 16 3.56 -8.63 10.50
CA LYS A 16 3.28 -8.68 11.93
C LYS A 16 3.51 -7.30 12.56
N GLY A 17 2.50 -6.79 13.27
CA GLY A 17 2.56 -5.49 13.94
C GLY A 17 2.19 -4.29 13.06
N ARG A 18 1.83 -4.50 11.78
CA ARG A 18 1.22 -3.47 10.93
C ARG A 18 -0.26 -3.79 10.70
N ASN A 19 -1.08 -2.75 10.55
CA ASN A 19 -2.52 -2.90 10.41
C ASN A 19 -3.00 -2.33 9.07
N LEU A 20 -4.00 -2.97 8.46
CA LEU A 20 -4.64 -2.48 7.23
C LEU A 20 -5.20 -1.05 7.39
N VAL A 21 -5.68 -0.71 8.58
CA VAL A 21 -6.19 0.63 8.92
C VAL A 21 -5.13 1.71 8.75
N GLU A 22 -3.86 1.42 8.99
CA GLU A 22 -2.76 2.39 8.78
C GLU A 22 -2.67 2.82 7.31
N GLY A 23 -2.90 1.89 6.37
CA GLY A 23 -2.96 2.21 4.94
C GLY A 23 -4.16 3.08 4.58
N VAL A 24 -5.32 2.82 5.19
CA VAL A 24 -6.54 3.62 4.97
C VAL A 24 -6.37 5.06 5.48
N VAL A 25 -5.79 5.23 6.66
CA VAL A 25 -5.51 6.55 7.25
C VAL A 25 -4.53 7.33 6.37
N ALA A 26 -3.43 6.70 5.93
CA ALA A 26 -2.46 7.35 5.07
C ALA A 26 -3.08 7.86 3.76
N VAL A 27 -3.93 7.07 3.11
CA VAL A 27 -4.63 7.50 1.88
C VAL A 27 -5.58 8.67 2.17
N ASN A 28 -6.34 8.63 3.28
CA ASN A 28 -7.24 9.72 3.65
C ASN A 28 -6.49 11.03 3.88
N GLU A 29 -5.34 10.99 4.57
CA GLU A 29 -4.52 12.17 4.80
C GLU A 29 -3.97 12.77 3.50
N VAL A 30 -3.53 11.93 2.55
CA VAL A 30 -3.06 12.38 1.22
C VAL A 30 -4.20 13.04 0.44
N ILE A 31 -5.40 12.47 0.44
CA ILE A 31 -6.58 13.04 -0.20
C ILE A 31 -6.92 14.39 0.43
N ASP A 32 -6.95 14.46 1.76
CA ASP A 32 -7.29 15.68 2.49
C ASP A 32 -6.25 16.77 2.29
N TYR A 33 -4.97 16.41 2.20
CA TYR A 33 -3.90 17.33 1.86
C TYR A 33 -4.09 17.90 0.45
N ALA A 34 -4.31 17.05 -0.56
CA ALA A 34 -4.50 17.50 -1.94
C ALA A 34 -5.72 18.42 -2.09
N LYS A 35 -6.82 18.11 -1.39
CA LYS A 35 -8.00 18.99 -1.32
C LYS A 35 -7.66 20.37 -0.74
N LYS A 36 -6.85 20.41 0.33
CA LYS A 36 -6.44 21.66 1.00
C LYS A 36 -5.45 22.46 0.16
N SER A 37 -4.52 21.81 -0.55
CA SER A 37 -3.54 22.45 -1.44
C SER A 37 -4.15 22.90 -2.77
N ARG A 38 -5.40 22.49 -3.07
CA ARG A 38 -6.07 22.69 -4.37
C ARG A 38 -5.31 22.05 -5.54
N GLU A 39 -4.52 21.03 -5.24
CA GLU A 39 -3.82 20.23 -6.23
C GLU A 39 -4.71 19.06 -6.67
N GLY A 40 -4.56 18.65 -7.93
CA GLY A 40 -5.21 17.44 -8.41
C GLY A 40 -4.62 16.20 -7.73
N CYS A 41 -5.46 15.23 -7.37
CA CYS A 41 -5.04 13.93 -6.86
C CYS A 41 -5.60 12.82 -7.75
N LEU A 42 -4.74 11.89 -8.16
CA LEU A 42 -5.13 10.67 -8.85
C LEU A 42 -4.79 9.48 -7.96
N ILE A 43 -5.79 8.66 -7.65
CA ILE A 43 -5.59 7.39 -6.95
C ILE A 43 -5.73 6.27 -7.96
N PHE A 44 -4.67 5.49 -8.11
CA PHE A 44 -4.66 4.31 -8.96
C PHE A 44 -4.74 3.06 -8.09
N LYS A 45 -5.91 2.42 -8.06
CA LYS A 45 -6.11 1.15 -7.37
C LYS A 45 -5.80 0.01 -8.33
N VAL A 46 -4.80 -0.80 -7.99
CA VAL A 46 -4.41 -2.01 -8.72
C VAL A 46 -4.66 -3.22 -7.83
N ASP A 47 -5.15 -4.29 -8.43
CA ASP A 47 -5.34 -5.59 -7.78
C ASP A 47 -4.90 -6.69 -8.76
N PHE A 48 -4.49 -7.84 -8.23
CA PHE A 48 -4.04 -8.98 -9.03
C PHE A 48 -5.12 -10.06 -9.01
N GLU A 49 -5.58 -10.46 -10.19
CA GLU A 49 -6.41 -11.66 -10.29
C GLU A 49 -5.56 -12.88 -9.94
N LYS A 50 -5.99 -13.65 -8.92
CA LYS A 50 -5.34 -14.91 -8.50
C LYS A 50 -3.82 -14.74 -8.31
N ALA A 51 -3.44 -13.80 -7.45
CA ALA A 51 -2.04 -13.41 -7.22
C ALA A 51 -1.08 -14.58 -6.96
N TYR A 52 -1.51 -15.60 -6.21
CA TYR A 52 -0.68 -16.77 -5.90
C TYR A 52 -0.57 -17.77 -7.07
N ASP A 53 -1.59 -17.87 -7.91
CA ASP A 53 -1.58 -18.75 -9.09
C ASP A 53 -0.70 -18.19 -10.21
N SER A 54 -0.50 -16.87 -10.21
CA SER A 54 0.28 -16.14 -11.23
C SER A 54 1.76 -16.00 -10.88
N VAL A 55 2.20 -16.56 -9.75
CA VAL A 55 3.63 -16.59 -9.39
C VAL A 55 4.33 -17.65 -10.24
N ASP A 56 5.43 -17.29 -10.88
CA ASP A 56 6.36 -18.26 -11.46
C ASP A 56 7.14 -18.92 -10.32
N TRP A 57 6.84 -20.18 -10.06
CA TRP A 57 7.43 -20.95 -8.96
C TRP A 57 8.75 -21.64 -9.34
N GLY A 58 9.15 -21.59 -10.63
CA GLY A 58 10.31 -22.29 -11.19
C GLY A 58 9.98 -23.34 -12.24
#